data_AF-A0A3B8QQ36-F1
#
_entry.id   AF-A0A3B8QQ36-F1
#
_cell.length_a   1.000
_cell.length_b   1.000
_cell.length_c   1.000
_cell.angle_alpha   90.00
_cell.angle_beta   90.00
_cell.angle_gamma   90.00
#
_symmetry.space_group_name_H-M   'P 1'
#
loop_
_entity.id
_entity.type
_entity.pdbx_description
1 polymer ?
#
loop_
_entity_poly.entity_id
_entity_poly.type
_entity_poly.pdbx_seq_one_letter_code
_entity_poly.pdbx_strand_id
1 'polypeptide(L)'
;MNISTDKLIQKILDFMAVLYHCYASTTHSEDRIIYAKDIAAAMGWIVELKEKGDVKTIIDKILSPETDKHFGDYWRQGEWGDKEADALKKLKSEIKA
;
A
#
# COMPACT_ATOMS: atom_id res chain seq x y z
N MET A 1 19.64 1.25 -4.53
CA MET A 1 19.33 2.15 -5.66
C MET A 1 18.53 3.32 -5.13
N ASN A 2 18.70 4.53 -5.69
CA ASN A 2 17.88 5.70 -5.30
C ASN A 2 16.69 5.81 -6.26
N ILE A 3 15.52 5.33 -5.84
CA ILE A 3 14.24 5.65 -6.50
C ILE A 3 13.94 7.14 -6.27
N SER A 4 13.44 7.85 -7.29
CA SER A 4 13.04 9.26 -7.13
C SER A 4 11.69 9.36 -6.44
N THR A 5 11.39 10.52 -5.85
CA THR A 5 10.08 10.82 -5.24
C THR A 5 8.94 10.55 -6.22
N ASP A 6 9.02 11.04 -7.46
CA ASP A 6 7.96 10.85 -8.47
C ASP A 6 7.75 9.38 -8.81
N LYS A 7 8.84 8.61 -8.94
CA LYS A 7 8.75 7.16 -9.20
C LYS A 7 8.10 6.45 -8.02
N LEU A 8 8.50 6.78 -6.80
CA LEU A 8 7.91 6.18 -5.59
C LEU A 8 6.42 6.53 -5.46
N ILE A 9 6.04 7.79 -5.72
CA ILE A 9 4.63 8.21 -5.77
C ILE A 9 3.86 7.38 -6.79
N GLN A 10 4.39 7.20 -8.00
CA GLN A 10 3.73 6.39 -9.01
C GLN A 10 3.53 4.93 -8.54
N LYS A 11 4.54 4.34 -7.89
CA LYS A 11 4.41 2.98 -7.33
C LYS A 11 3.36 2.88 -6.23
N ILE A 12 3.28 3.89 -5.37
CA ILE A 12 2.23 3.95 -4.34
C ILE A 12 0.84 4.13 -4.98
N LEU A 13 0.71 4.94 -6.03
CA LEU A 13 -0.55 5.11 -6.76
C LEU A 13 -1.00 3.79 -7.43
N ASP A 14 -0.06 3.03 -8.01
CA ASP A 14 -0.35 1.72 -8.60
C ASP A 14 -0.87 0.74 -7.53
N PHE A 15 -0.29 0.78 -6.32
CA PHE A 15 -0.77 -0.01 -5.18
C PHE A 15 -2.16 0.46 -4.70
N MET A 16 -2.38 1.77 -4.57
CA MET A 16 -3.67 2.35 -4.18
C MET A 16 -4.79 1.99 -5.16
N ALA A 17 -4.51 1.86 -6.45
CA ALA A 17 -5.50 1.43 -7.44
C ALA A 17 -6.01 0.02 -7.13
N VAL A 18 -5.14 -0.90 -6.70
CA VAL A 18 -5.55 -2.25 -6.27
C VAL A 18 -6.39 -2.19 -4.99
N LEU A 19 -5.97 -1.40 -3.99
CA LEU A 19 -6.74 -1.21 -2.76
C LEU A 19 -8.15 -0.68 -3.05
N TYR A 20 -8.27 0.29 -3.96
CA TYR A 20 -9.58 0.81 -4.39
C TYR A 20 -10.43 -0.26 -5.09
N HIS A 21 -9.83 -1.11 -5.93
CA HIS A 21 -10.54 -2.22 -6.54
C HIS A 21 -11.03 -3.21 -5.48
N CYS A 22 -10.22 -3.55 -4.47
CA CYS A 22 -10.64 -4.40 -3.36
C CYS A 22 -11.79 -3.77 -2.55
N TYR A 23 -11.68 -2.48 -2.23
CA TYR A 23 -12.74 -1.69 -1.57
C TYR A 23 -14.07 -1.72 -2.33
N ALA A 24 -14.01 -1.48 -3.65
CA ALA A 24 -15.19 -1.37 -4.50
C ALA A 24 -15.84 -2.74 -4.79
N SER A 25 -15.05 -3.81 -4.80
CA SER A 25 -15.50 -5.13 -5.25
C SER A 25 -15.82 -6.10 -4.11
N THR A 26 -15.33 -5.85 -2.89
CA THR A 26 -15.67 -6.71 -1.74
C THR A 26 -17.16 -6.62 -1.41
N THR A 27 -17.75 -7.79 -1.18
CA THR A 27 -19.13 -7.95 -0.70
C THR A 27 -19.23 -7.88 0.82
N HIS A 28 -18.11 -7.92 1.54
CA HIS A 28 -18.07 -7.87 3.00
C HIS A 28 -17.89 -6.43 3.48
N SER A 29 -18.84 -5.93 4.26
CA SER A 29 -18.81 -4.55 4.78
C SER A 29 -17.66 -4.30 5.75
N GLU A 30 -17.23 -5.33 6.48
CA GLU A 30 -16.11 -5.26 7.42
C GLU A 30 -14.79 -5.02 6.68
N ASP A 31 -14.54 -5.79 5.61
CA ASP A 31 -13.38 -5.59 4.73
C ASP A 31 -13.35 -4.21 4.09
N ARG A 32 -14.53 -3.69 3.71
CA ARG A 32 -14.63 -2.37 3.09
C ARG A 32 -14.08 -1.25 3.99
N ILE A 33 -14.30 -1.35 5.30
CA ILE A 33 -13.75 -0.40 6.27
C ILE A 33 -12.23 -0.53 6.36
N ILE A 34 -11.71 -1.76 6.26
CA ILE A 34 -10.27 -2.04 6.28
C ILE A 34 -9.61 -1.45 5.03
N TYR A 35 -10.09 -1.79 3.83
CA TYR A 35 -9.53 -1.23 2.59
C TYR A 35 -9.60 0.31 2.53
N ALA A 36 -10.62 0.93 3.12
CA ALA A 36 -10.68 2.39 3.22
C ALA A 36 -9.54 2.96 4.10
N LYS A 37 -9.19 2.27 5.19
CA LYS A 37 -8.04 2.64 6.03
C LYS A 37 -6.72 2.43 5.29
N ASP A 38 -6.58 1.34 4.54
CA ASP A 38 -5.39 1.06 3.74
C ASP A 38 -5.16 2.12 2.66
N ILE A 39 -6.22 2.55 1.98
CA ILE A 39 -6.17 3.66 1.01
C ILE A 39 -5.71 4.95 1.71
N ALA A 40 -6.25 5.25 2.90
CA ALA A 40 -5.86 6.43 3.67
C ALA A 40 -4.39 6.36 4.11
N ALA A 41 -3.90 5.18 4.54
CA ALA A 41 -2.51 4.97 4.91
C ALA A 41 -1.56 5.18 3.71
N ALA A 42 -1.88 4.59 2.55
CA ALA A 42 -1.10 4.76 1.34
C ALA A 42 -1.10 6.22 0.83
N MET A 43 -2.24 6.90 0.92
CA MET A 43 -2.33 8.34 0.64
C MET A 43 -1.45 9.16 1.59
N GLY A 44 -1.39 8.78 2.88
CA GLY A 44 -0.50 9.38 3.86
C GLY A 44 0.97 9.36 3.42
N TRP A 45 1.43 8.24 2.84
CA TRP A 45 2.79 8.16 2.28
C TRP A 45 3.03 9.18 1.17
N ILE A 46 2.07 9.36 0.26
CA ILE A 46 2.19 10.35 -0.83
C ILE A 46 2.24 11.77 -0.27
N VAL A 47 1.40 12.10 0.71
CA VAL A 47 1.41 13.41 1.36
C VAL A 47 2.76 13.66 2.03
N GLU A 48 3.27 12.71 2.80
CA GLU A 48 4.58 12.82 3.45
C GLU A 48 5.73 13.00 2.44
N LEU A 49 5.69 12.29 1.30
CA LEU A 49 6.66 12.47 0.21
C LEU A 49 6.62 13.87 -0.40
N LYS A 50 5.42 14.44 -0.58
CA LYS A 50 5.24 15.78 -1.14
C LYS A 50 5.63 16.90 -0.18
N GLU A 51 5.40 16.71 1.12
CA GLU A 51 5.66 17.74 2.13
C GLU A 51 7.09 17.71 2.65
N LYS A 52 7.61 16.52 2.99
CA LYS A 52 8.90 16.36 3.68
C LYS A 52 10.03 15.93 2.75
N GLY A 53 9.71 15.36 1.58
CA GLY A 53 10.69 14.91 0.58
C GLY A 53 11.58 13.73 1.00
N ASP A 54 11.36 13.12 2.17
CA ASP A 54 12.19 12.02 2.67
C ASP A 54 11.73 10.67 2.12
N VAL A 55 12.23 10.38 0.91
CA VAL A 55 12.03 9.11 0.20
C VAL A 55 12.48 7.92 1.04
N LYS A 56 13.59 8.04 1.77
CA LYS A 56 14.18 6.92 2.53
C LYS A 56 13.27 6.53 3.68
N THR A 57 12.78 7.51 4.45
CA THR A 57 11.84 7.26 5.55
C THR A 57 10.57 6.54 5.06
N ILE A 58 10.06 6.89 3.89
CA ILE A 58 8.85 6.26 3.34
C ILE A 58 9.13 4.84 2.84
N ILE A 59 10.28 4.61 2.20
CA ILE A 59 10.71 3.26 1.86
C ILE A 59 10.84 2.39 3.12
N ASP A 60 11.51 2.89 4.16
CA ASP A 60 11.70 2.17 5.41
C ASP A 60 10.36 1.83 6.07
N LYS A 61 9.39 2.75 6.04
CA LYS A 61 8.00 2.50 6.48
C LYS A 61 7.31 1.41 5.65
N ILE A 62 7.33 1.53 4.32
CA ILE A 62 6.68 0.53 3.44
C ILE A 62 7.31 -0.86 3.66
N LEU A 63 8.62 -0.93 3.85
CA LEU A 63 9.33 -2.17 4.07
C LEU A 63 9.20 -2.73 5.49
N SER A 64 8.60 -1.98 6.42
CA SER A 64 8.56 -2.37 7.82
C SER A 64 7.59 -3.55 8.10
N PRO A 65 7.83 -4.33 9.16
CA PRO A 65 6.92 -5.38 9.60
C PRO A 65 5.52 -4.87 9.99
N GLU A 66 5.42 -3.63 10.46
CA GLU A 66 4.14 -3.00 10.79
C GLU A 66 3.27 -2.82 9.54
N THR A 67 3.87 -2.50 8.39
CA THR A 67 3.16 -2.44 7.10
C THR A 67 2.67 -3.83 6.69
N ASP A 68 3.46 -4.90 6.91
CA ASP A 68 2.99 -6.27 6.65
C ASP A 68 1.80 -6.63 7.53
N LYS A 69 1.80 -6.18 8.79
CA LYS A 69 0.66 -6.40 9.69
C LYS A 69 -0.57 -5.59 9.27
N HIS A 70 -0.38 -4.37 8.75
CA HIS A 70 -1.48 -3.49 8.35
C HIS A 70 -2.16 -3.96 7.06
N PHE A 71 -1.38 -4.22 6.01
CA PHE A 71 -1.88 -4.56 4.67
C PHE A 71 -1.91 -6.07 4.40
N GLY A 72 -1.20 -6.88 5.19
CA GLY A 72 -1.15 -8.34 5.07
C GLY A 72 -1.97 -9.08 6.13
N ASP A 73 -2.95 -8.39 6.75
CA ASP A 73 -3.73 -8.97 7.83
C ASP A 73 -4.53 -10.20 7.37
N TYR A 74 -4.29 -11.33 8.04
CA TYR A 74 -4.69 -12.71 7.68
C TYR A 74 -6.20 -12.97 7.81
N TRP A 75 -6.97 -11.99 8.28
CA TRP A 75 -8.42 -12.05 8.39
C TRP A 75 -9.13 -11.78 7.06
N ARG A 76 -8.46 -11.14 6.09
CA ARG A 76 -8.98 -10.90 4.73
C ARG A 76 -8.76 -12.15 3.87
N GLN A 77 -9.46 -13.24 4.18
CA GLN A 77 -9.38 -14.45 3.38
C GLN A 77 -10.22 -14.32 2.11
N GLY A 78 -9.69 -14.80 0.98
CA GLY A 78 -10.36 -14.79 -0.32
C GLY A 78 -9.66 -13.91 -1.35
N GLU A 79 -10.23 -13.86 -2.55
CA GLU A 79 -9.60 -13.28 -3.75
C GLU A 79 -9.07 -11.86 -3.54
N TRP A 80 -9.78 -11.02 -2.77
CA TRP A 80 -9.43 -9.61 -2.59
C TRP A 80 -8.26 -9.40 -1.62
N GLY A 81 -8.18 -10.20 -0.56
CA GLY A 81 -7.03 -10.18 0.35
C GLY A 81 -5.76 -10.69 -0.32
N ASP A 82 -5.88 -11.75 -1.15
CA ASP A 82 -4.75 -12.25 -1.95
C ASP A 82 -4.25 -11.18 -2.94
N LYS A 83 -5.17 -10.49 -3.63
CA LYS A 83 -4.81 -9.40 -4.56
C LYS A 83 -4.09 -8.25 -3.88
N GLU A 84 -4.54 -7.84 -2.70
CA GLU A 84 -3.86 -6.80 -1.92
C GLU A 84 -2.47 -7.26 -1.47
N ALA A 85 -2.36 -8.47 -0.91
CA ALA A 85 -1.09 -9.01 -0.43
C ALA A 85 -0.06 -9.11 -1.56
N ASP A 86 -0.49 -9.54 -2.75
CA ASP A 86 0.37 -9.60 -3.93
C ASP A 86 0.74 -8.22 -4.47
N ALA A 87 -0.18 -7.25 -4.40
CA ALA A 87 0.13 -5.86 -4.74
C ALA A 87 1.15 -5.24 -3.77
N LEU A 88 1.07 -5.55 -2.48
CA LEU A 88 2.06 -5.12 -1.49
C LEU A 88 3.43 -5.75 -1.77
N LYS A 89 3.48 -7.07 -2.01
CA LYS A 89 4.72 -7.76 -2.39
C LYS A 89 5.36 -7.13 -3.63
N LYS A 90 4.54 -6.83 -4.65
CA LYS A 90 4.99 -6.16 -5.88
C LYS A 90 5.57 -4.78 -5.57
N LEU A 91 4.87 -3.95 -4.81
CA LEU A 91 5.36 -2.63 -4.38
C LEU A 91 6.72 -2.78 -3.68
N LYS A 92 6.83 -3.67 -2.69
CA LYS A 92 8.08 -3.91 -1.94
C LYS A 92 9.22 -4.39 -2.84
N SER A 93 8.93 -5.23 -3.83
CA SER A 93 9.94 -5.68 -4.79
C SER A 93 10.42 -4.54 -5.68
N GLU A 94 9.51 -3.71 -6.17
CA GLU A 94 9.82 -2.61 -7.09
C GLU A 94 10.58 -1.45 -6.43
N ILE A 95 10.40 -1.22 -5.13
CA ILE A 95 11.17 -0.19 -4.39
C ILE A 95 12.53 -0.68 -3.90
N LYS A 96 12.73 -2.00 -3.83
CA LYS A 96 14.04 -2.62 -3.50
C LYS A 96 14.93 -2.79 -4.73
N ALA A 97 14.32 -3.04 -5.89
CA ALA A 97 14.98 -3.16 -7.18
C ALA A 97 15.76 -1.88 -7.48
#